data_AF-A0A183GRC5-F1
#
_entry.id   AF-A0A183GRC5-F1
#
_cell.length_a   1.000
_cell.length_b   1.000
_cell.length_c   1.000
_cell.angle_alpha   90.00
_cell.angle_beta   90.00
_cell.angle_gamma   90.00
#
_symmetry.space_group_name_H-M   'P 1'
#
loop_
_entity.id
_entity.type
_entity.pdbx_description
1 polymer ?
#
loop_
_entity_poly.entity_id
_entity_poly.type
_entity_poly.pdbx_seq_one_letter_code
_entity_poly.pdbx_strand_id
1 'polypeptide(L)'
;MGWETCRSGVSDDIPFQRTIAKTRPLKTPSVVALDHCDFYYGPMFGNRWPSIRLGLLTPNKYIAVVNTFSKACDAHEELLTDLSTMDLLARIRGKTATERIEEKKQLVDSLAKEATNRVLQELETEQASEPLPTGLEDPLMRSAAGLSEFQPPSGSITAGELQMGQRKEKTRRSLENYQ
;
A
#
# COMPACT_ATOMS: atom_id res chain seq x y z
N MET A 1 34.74 37.48 103.08
CA MET A 1 34.99 36.03 102.89
C MET A 1 33.60 35.39 102.83
N GLY A 2 33.18 34.61 101.84
CA GLY A 2 33.81 34.05 100.66
C GLY A 2 32.82 34.06 99.49
N TRP A 3 33.36 33.95 98.28
CA TRP A 3 32.68 34.05 97.00
C TRP A 3 32.86 32.65 96.46
N GLU A 4 31.95 31.74 96.81
CA GLU A 4 32.10 30.35 96.45
C GLU A 4 31.34 30.06 95.17
N THR A 5 32.15 29.63 94.21
CA THR A 5 31.89 29.27 92.84
C THR A 5 30.99 28.04 92.75
N CYS A 6 29.75 28.22 92.28
CA CYS A 6 28.98 27.14 91.66
C CYS A 6 29.28 27.13 90.16
N ARG A 7 30.45 26.57 89.80
CA ARG A 7 30.75 26.16 88.42
C ARG A 7 30.98 24.64 88.43
N SER A 8 29.91 23.87 88.34
CA SER A 8 29.99 22.46 87.95
C SER A 8 28.61 22.00 87.48
N GLY A 9 28.41 22.15 86.18
CA GLY A 9 27.23 21.71 85.46
C GLY A 9 27.49 22.03 84.01
N VAL A 10 28.49 21.35 83.43
CA VAL A 10 28.61 21.26 81.98
C VAL A 10 27.31 20.61 81.54
N SER A 11 26.33 21.42 81.14
CA SER A 11 25.29 20.92 80.25
C SER A 11 26.02 20.61 78.96
N ASP A 12 26.45 19.35 78.86
CA ASP A 12 26.94 18.79 77.62
C ASP A 12 25.93 19.19 76.54
N ASP A 13 26.37 20.03 75.60
CA ASP A 13 25.64 20.33 74.38
C ASP A 13 25.46 18.99 73.65
N ILE A 14 24.37 18.28 73.94
CA ILE A 14 23.97 17.11 73.18
C ILE A 14 23.75 17.64 71.77
N PRO A 15 24.55 17.23 70.76
CA PRO A 15 24.38 17.74 69.42
C PRO A 15 22.97 17.35 68.97
N PHE A 16 22.13 18.34 68.72
CA PHE A 16 20.78 18.15 68.22
C PHE A 16 20.85 17.41 66.89
N GLN A 17 20.69 16.08 66.93
CA GLN A 17 20.62 15.27 65.73
C GLN A 17 19.24 15.50 65.10
N ARG A 18 19.18 16.37 64.09
CA ARG A 18 18.01 16.48 63.23
C ARG A 18 17.74 15.11 62.61
N THR A 19 16.77 14.39 63.14
CA THR A 19 16.17 13.22 62.49
C THR A 19 15.34 13.73 61.32
N ILE A 20 15.98 13.90 60.17
CA ILE A 20 15.29 14.19 58.92
C ILE A 20 14.42 12.96 58.61
N ALA A 21 13.11 13.15 58.65
CA ALA A 21 12.18 12.11 58.22
C ALA A 21 12.54 11.74 56.77
N LYS A 22 12.73 10.44 56.50
CA LYS A 22 12.96 9.94 55.15
C LYS A 22 11.70 10.19 54.31
N THR A 23 11.59 11.36 53.72
CA THR A 23 10.53 11.67 52.77
C THR A 23 10.78 10.81 51.53
N ARG A 24 9.85 9.89 51.22
CA ARG A 24 9.89 9.21 49.93
C ARG A 24 9.90 10.29 48.85
N PRO A 25 10.83 10.25 47.89
CA PRO A 25 10.83 11.22 46.80
C PRO A 25 9.47 11.15 46.11
N LEU A 26 8.88 12.31 45.84
CA LEU A 26 7.62 12.39 45.11
C LEU A 26 7.83 11.75 43.74
N LYS A 27 6.98 10.77 43.40
CA LYS A 27 7.02 10.16 42.07
C LYS A 27 6.70 11.24 41.05
N THR A 28 7.56 11.39 40.04
CA THR A 28 7.24 12.26 38.92
C THR A 28 6.07 11.66 38.13
N PRO A 29 5.24 12.48 37.46
CA PRO A 29 4.12 11.98 36.66
C PRO A 29 4.59 10.99 35.58
N SER A 30 5.80 11.18 35.04
CA SER A 30 6.42 10.25 34.09
C SER A 30 6.67 8.86 34.68
N VAL A 31 7.10 8.77 35.95
CA VAL A 31 7.30 7.48 36.63
C VAL A 31 5.96 6.82 36.92
N VAL A 32 4.93 7.58 37.32
CA VAL A 32 3.57 7.05 37.51
C VAL A 32 3.00 6.51 36.19
N ALA A 33 3.22 7.23 35.09
CA ALA A 33 2.81 6.76 33.76
C ALA A 33 3.55 5.48 33.34
N LEU A 34 4.85 5.36 33.64
CA LEU A 34 5.61 4.14 33.38
C LEU A 34 5.11 2.95 34.21
N ASP A 35 4.83 3.16 35.50
CA ASP A 35 4.25 2.14 36.37
C ASP A 35 2.90 1.65 35.81
N HIS A 36 2.06 2.58 35.33
CA HIS A 36 0.80 2.25 34.68
C HIS A 36 1.02 1.43 33.39
N CYS A 37 1.92 1.86 32.51
CA CYS A 37 2.25 1.12 31.30
C CYS A 37 2.74 -0.31 31.61
N ASP A 38 3.62 -0.48 32.60
CA ASP A 38 4.12 -1.79 33.02
C ASP A 38 3.01 -2.71 33.54
N PHE A 39 2.07 -2.16 34.33
CA PHE A 39 0.97 -2.94 34.91
C PHE A 39 0.01 -3.50 33.84
N TYR A 40 -0.34 -2.70 32.84
CA TYR A 40 -1.31 -3.12 31.81
C TYR A 40 -0.66 -3.87 30.63
N TYR A 41 0.50 -3.40 30.16
CA TYR A 41 1.13 -3.95 28.96
C TYR A 41 2.09 -5.11 29.26
N GLY A 42 2.59 -5.21 30.50
CA GLY A 42 3.42 -6.33 30.95
C GLY A 42 2.73 -7.68 30.75
N PRO A 43 1.51 -7.89 31.29
CA PRO A 43 0.76 -9.14 31.07
C PRO A 43 0.33 -9.33 29.62
N MET A 44 0.03 -8.26 28.88
CA MET A 44 -0.45 -8.32 27.49
C MET A 44 0.63 -8.80 26.51
N PHE A 45 1.86 -8.29 26.64
CA PHE A 45 2.95 -8.61 25.73
C PHE A 45 3.96 -9.61 26.30
N GLY A 46 3.86 -9.93 27.60
CA GLY A 46 4.72 -10.88 28.30
C GLY A 46 6.21 -10.57 28.07
N ASN A 47 6.94 -11.55 27.54
CA ASN A 47 8.38 -11.44 27.27
C ASN A 47 8.75 -10.38 26.22
N ARG A 48 7.79 -9.88 25.43
CA ARG A 48 8.02 -8.81 24.45
C ARG A 48 7.87 -7.41 25.07
N TRP A 49 7.27 -7.30 26.27
CA TRP A 49 7.09 -6.00 26.90
C TRP A 49 8.40 -5.24 27.15
N PRO A 50 9.48 -5.86 27.67
CA PRO A 50 10.74 -5.16 27.88
C PRO A 50 11.33 -4.55 26.60
N SER A 51 11.17 -5.21 25.43
CA SER A 51 11.67 -4.67 24.16
C SER A 51 10.80 -3.53 23.63
N ILE A 52 9.47 -3.61 23.80
CA ILE A 52 8.54 -2.52 23.47
C ILE A 52 8.81 -1.31 24.35
N ARG A 53 8.93 -1.51 25.67
CA ARG A 53 9.26 -0.47 26.64
C ARG A 53 10.57 0.22 26.30
N LEU A 54 11.60 -0.54 25.94
CA LEU A 54 12.88 0.01 25.50
C LEU A 54 12.70 0.88 24.23
N GLY A 55 11.89 0.42 23.28
CA GLY A 55 11.55 1.19 22.07
C GLY A 55 10.86 2.53 22.37
N LEU A 56 9.98 2.58 23.38
CA LEU A 56 9.29 3.80 23.80
C LEU A 56 10.19 4.79 24.57
N LEU A 57 11.20 4.28 25.25
CA LEU A 57 12.16 5.11 26.01
C LEU A 57 13.37 5.55 25.17
N THR A 58 13.56 4.95 24.00
CA THR A 58 14.61 5.31 23.04
C THR A 58 14.15 6.51 22.20
N PRO A 59 15.05 7.38 21.72
CA PRO A 59 14.70 8.44 20.78
C PRO A 59 13.92 7.91 19.57
N ASN A 60 12.84 8.62 19.24
CA ASN A 60 11.96 8.23 18.15
C ASN A 60 12.66 8.35 16.79
N LYS A 61 12.39 7.38 15.92
CA LYS A 61 12.79 7.43 14.51
C LYS A 61 11.73 8.20 13.72
N TYR A 62 12.15 9.20 12.97
CA TYR A 62 11.26 10.01 12.14
C TYR A 62 11.27 9.51 10.69
N ILE A 63 10.16 9.74 10.00
CA ILE A 63 9.98 9.42 8.58
C ILE A 63 9.56 10.72 7.88
N ALA A 64 10.20 11.00 6.75
CA ALA A 64 9.83 12.14 5.92
C ALA A 64 8.68 11.74 4.99
N VAL A 65 7.64 12.57 4.93
CA VAL A 65 6.55 12.44 3.97
C VAL A 65 6.72 13.55 2.95
N VAL A 66 7.02 13.17 1.70
CA VAL A 66 7.24 14.13 0.61
C VAL A 66 5.91 14.77 0.22
N ASN A 67 5.89 16.10 0.12
CA ASN A 67 4.72 16.84 -0.33
C ASN A 67 4.61 16.82 -1.85
N THR A 68 3.65 16.06 -2.38
CA THR A 68 3.41 15.88 -3.81
C THR A 68 2.94 17.16 -4.52
N PHE A 69 2.46 18.16 -3.78
CA PHE A 69 2.02 19.45 -4.34
C PHE A 69 3.14 20.50 -4.40
N SER A 70 4.35 20.16 -3.94
CA SER A 70 5.49 21.06 -4.04
C SER A 70 6.02 21.13 -5.47
N LYS A 71 6.37 22.32 -5.94
CA LYS A 71 7.04 22.52 -7.24
C LYS A 71 8.45 21.92 -7.28
N ALA A 72 9.04 21.66 -6.13
CA ALA A 72 10.41 21.15 -5.97
C ALA A 72 10.43 19.72 -5.43
N CYS A 73 9.41 18.91 -5.73
CA CYS A 73 9.30 17.52 -5.27
C CYS A 73 10.58 16.72 -5.60
N ASP A 74 11.02 16.78 -6.85
CA ASP A 74 12.18 16.05 -7.35
C ASP A 74 13.48 16.43 -6.61
N ALA A 75 13.67 17.72 -6.33
CA ALA A 75 14.83 18.20 -5.58
C ALA A 75 14.82 17.73 -4.11
N HIS A 76 13.64 17.59 -3.51
CA HIS A 76 13.53 17.05 -2.15
C HIS A 76 13.81 15.54 -2.12
N GLU A 77 13.43 14.80 -3.15
CA GLU A 77 13.74 13.36 -3.27
C GLU A 77 15.23 13.11 -3.47
N GLU A 78 15.90 13.93 -4.29
CA GLU A 78 17.36 13.86 -4.48
C GLU A 78 18.09 14.13 -3.15
N LEU A 79 17.74 15.21 -2.46
CA LEU A 79 18.33 15.55 -1.15
C LEU A 79 18.12 14.43 -0.11
N LEU A 80 16.95 13.81 -0.08
CA LEU A 80 16.67 12.69 0.81
C LEU A 80 17.52 11.47 0.46
N THR A 81 17.73 11.21 -0.83
CA THR A 81 18.58 10.12 -1.32
C THR A 81 20.03 10.33 -0.93
N ASP A 82 20.54 11.56 -1.03
CA ASP A 82 21.89 11.95 -0.60
C ASP A 82 22.11 11.71 0.90
N LEU A 83 21.08 11.91 1.71
CA LEU A 83 21.08 11.59 3.14
C LEU A 83 20.97 10.09 3.44
N SER A 84 21.10 9.22 2.43
CA SER A 84 20.98 7.77 2.52
C SER A 84 19.64 7.29 3.06
N THR A 85 18.58 8.09 2.90
CA THR A 85 17.24 7.68 3.31
C THR A 85 16.68 6.63 2.35
N MET A 86 15.81 5.77 2.86
CA MET A 86 15.18 4.69 2.09
C MET A 86 13.69 4.95 2.00
N ASP A 87 13.10 4.74 0.82
CA ASP A 87 11.64 4.68 0.70
C ASP A 87 11.10 3.41 1.35
N LEU A 88 10.51 3.58 2.53
CA LEU A 88 9.88 2.50 3.30
C LEU A 88 8.64 1.95 2.57
N LEU A 89 7.89 2.79 1.84
CA LEU A 89 6.68 2.36 1.16
C LEU A 89 7.02 1.49 -0.04
N ALA A 90 7.99 1.88 -0.87
CA ALA A 90 8.50 1.03 -1.95
C ALA A 90 9.00 -0.32 -1.42
N ARG A 91 9.72 -0.31 -0.29
CA ARG A 91 10.24 -1.55 0.31
C ARG A 91 9.16 -2.48 0.87
N ILE A 92 8.16 -1.93 1.55
CA ILE A 92 7.10 -2.71 2.21
C ILE A 92 6.07 -3.20 1.17
N ARG A 93 5.79 -2.41 0.13
CA ARG A 93 4.76 -2.75 -0.86
C ARG A 93 5.15 -3.92 -1.78
N GLY A 94 6.43 -4.30 -1.87
CA GLY A 94 6.89 -5.31 -2.85
C GLY A 94 6.60 -4.87 -4.30
N LYS A 95 6.86 -5.76 -5.29
CA LYS A 95 6.61 -5.47 -6.73
C LYS A 95 5.23 -4.88 -6.91
N THR A 96 5.18 -3.58 -7.19
CA THR A 96 3.98 -2.76 -6.95
C THR A 96 2.90 -3.18 -7.95
N ALA A 97 1.61 -3.07 -7.58
CA ALA A 97 0.51 -3.32 -8.52
C ALA A 97 0.67 -2.52 -9.82
N THR A 98 1.28 -1.34 -9.75
CA THR A 98 1.67 -0.51 -10.89
C THR A 98 2.70 -1.18 -11.78
N GLU A 99 3.73 -1.82 -11.21
CA GLU A 99 4.76 -2.57 -11.95
C GLU A 99 4.13 -3.77 -12.69
N ARG A 100 3.21 -4.49 -12.05
CA ARG A 100 2.44 -5.57 -12.69
C ARG A 100 1.50 -5.09 -13.79
N ILE A 101 0.95 -3.89 -13.63
CA ILE A 101 0.07 -3.27 -14.63
C ILE A 101 0.90 -2.78 -15.81
N GLU A 102 2.06 -2.18 -15.58
CA GLU A 102 2.98 -1.69 -16.61
C GLU A 102 3.58 -2.86 -17.41
N GLU A 103 4.02 -3.94 -16.74
CA GLU A 103 4.49 -5.17 -17.40
C GLU A 103 3.41 -5.77 -18.31
N LYS A 104 2.16 -5.85 -17.84
CA LYS A 104 1.04 -6.35 -18.65
C LYS A 104 0.71 -5.42 -19.81
N LYS A 105 0.78 -4.10 -19.61
CA LYS A 105 0.54 -3.10 -20.66
C LYS A 105 1.58 -3.22 -21.77
N GLN A 106 2.86 -3.35 -21.41
CA GLN A 106 3.95 -3.50 -22.38
C GLN A 106 3.82 -4.78 -23.21
N LEU A 107 3.43 -5.90 -22.59
CA LEU A 107 3.17 -7.16 -23.30
C LEU A 107 1.98 -7.06 -24.27
N VAL A 108 0.91 -6.40 -23.87
CA VAL A 108 -0.26 -6.20 -24.73
C VAL A 108 0.08 -5.28 -25.91
N ASP A 109 0.86 -4.22 -25.66
CA ASP A 109 1.28 -3.28 -26.70
C ASP A 109 2.26 -3.91 -27.70
N SER A 110 3.16 -4.81 -27.27
CA SER A 110 4.04 -5.54 -28.19
C SER A 110 3.26 -6.53 -29.06
N LEU A 111 2.31 -7.27 -28.45
CA LEU A 111 1.44 -8.19 -29.17
C LEU A 111 0.57 -7.47 -30.21
N ALA A 112 0.01 -6.32 -29.84
CA ALA A 112 -0.79 -5.51 -30.75
C ALA A 112 0.03 -5.03 -31.96
N LYS A 113 1.28 -4.60 -31.74
CA LYS A 113 2.19 -4.15 -32.80
C LYS A 113 2.57 -5.30 -33.75
N GLU A 114 2.87 -6.48 -33.22
CA GLU A 114 3.17 -7.67 -34.02
C GLU A 114 1.97 -8.11 -34.87
N ALA A 115 0.77 -8.10 -34.29
CA ALA A 115 -0.46 -8.39 -35.02
C ALA A 115 -0.72 -7.39 -36.15
N THR A 116 -0.52 -6.09 -35.91
CA THR A 116 -0.66 -5.07 -36.96
C THR A 116 0.37 -5.20 -38.07
N ASN A 117 1.63 -5.54 -37.72
CA ASN A 117 2.68 -5.75 -38.72
C ASN A 117 2.40 -6.98 -39.59
N ARG A 118 1.86 -8.05 -39.00
CA ARG A 118 1.49 -9.25 -39.75
C ARG A 118 0.38 -8.98 -40.76
N VAL A 119 -0.66 -8.23 -40.37
CA VAL A 119 -1.75 -7.85 -41.28
C VAL A 119 -1.24 -6.94 -42.41
N LEU A 120 -0.33 -6.00 -42.13
CA LEU A 120 0.29 -5.17 -43.16
C LEU A 120 1.12 -5.99 -44.14
N GLN A 121 1.89 -6.96 -43.65
CA GLN A 121 2.71 -7.84 -44.49
C GLN A 121 1.85 -8.76 -45.38
N GLU A 122 0.74 -9.27 -44.86
CA GLU A 122 -0.22 -10.06 -45.64
C GLU A 122 -0.84 -9.21 -46.77
N LEU A 123 -1.17 -7.94 -46.51
CA LEU A 123 -1.68 -7.00 -47.52
C LEU A 123 -0.63 -6.62 -48.58
N GLU A 124 0.65 -6.48 -48.20
CA GLU A 124 1.74 -6.21 -49.15
C GLU A 124 2.04 -7.42 -50.06
N THR A 125 1.87 -8.64 -49.54
CA THR A 125 2.14 -9.88 -50.30
C THR A 125 1.07 -10.15 -51.36
N GLU A 126 -0.18 -9.70 -51.13
CA GLU A 126 -1.28 -9.84 -52.09
C GLU A 126 -1.25 -8.83 -53.25
N GLN A 127 -0.41 -7.77 -53.19
CA GLN A 127 -0.30 -6.78 -54.27
C GLN A 127 0.81 -7.07 -55.31
N ALA A 128 1.57 -8.16 -55.18
CA ALA A 128 2.75 -8.42 -56.02
C ALA A 128 2.56 -9.48 -57.14
N SER A 129 1.35 -9.95 -57.43
CA SER A 129 1.11 -10.89 -58.54
C SER A 129 -0.13 -10.54 -59.37
N GLU A 130 0.10 -10.02 -60.59
CA GLU A 130 -0.79 -10.12 -61.75
C GLU A 130 0.10 -10.14 -63.00
N PRO A 131 -0.07 -11.10 -63.93
CA PRO A 131 -1.13 -10.92 -64.92
C PRO A 131 -1.94 -12.19 -65.30
N LEU A 132 -3.20 -11.94 -65.69
CA LEU A 132 -4.22 -12.77 -66.38
C LEU A 132 -3.72 -13.92 -67.31
N PRO A 133 -4.51 -15.02 -67.42
CA PRO A 133 -4.94 -15.44 -68.75
C PRO A 133 -6.43 -15.80 -68.88
N THR A 134 -6.86 -15.74 -70.14
CA THR A 134 -8.19 -15.83 -70.73
C THR A 134 -8.80 -17.24 -70.66
N GLY A 135 -10.11 -17.34 -70.35
CA GLY A 135 -11.00 -18.35 -70.96
C GLY A 135 -11.74 -19.31 -70.01
N LEU A 136 -13.07 -19.34 -70.19
CA LEU A 136 -14.05 -20.38 -69.83
C LEU A 136 -14.60 -20.43 -68.38
N GLU A 137 -15.67 -19.64 -68.20
CA GLU A 137 -16.93 -19.92 -67.51
C GLU A 137 -16.96 -20.95 -66.36
N ASP A 138 -17.09 -20.44 -65.13
CA ASP A 138 -17.96 -21.02 -64.12
C ASP A 138 -18.54 -19.89 -63.23
N PRO A 139 -19.86 -19.66 -63.18
CA PRO A 139 -20.45 -18.49 -62.53
C PRO A 139 -20.87 -18.79 -61.09
N LEU A 140 -20.01 -18.51 -60.10
CA LEU A 140 -20.43 -18.11 -58.73
C LEU A 140 -19.26 -17.64 -57.84
N MET A 141 -18.42 -16.74 -58.35
CA MET A 141 -17.59 -15.90 -57.50
C MET A 141 -18.41 -14.70 -57.03
N ARG A 142 -18.67 -14.63 -55.72
CA ARG A 142 -19.48 -13.59 -55.07
C ARG A 142 -18.75 -12.25 -55.17
N SER A 143 -19.08 -11.46 -56.20
CA SER A 143 -18.45 -10.17 -56.49
C SER A 143 -18.52 -9.18 -55.32
N ALA A 144 -17.54 -8.28 -55.26
CA ALA A 144 -17.34 -7.18 -54.30
C ALA A 144 -18.44 -6.08 -54.28
N ALA A 145 -19.68 -6.43 -54.66
CA ALA A 145 -20.85 -5.55 -54.68
C ALA A 145 -21.79 -5.73 -53.47
N GLY A 146 -21.36 -6.43 -52.43
CA GLY A 146 -22.14 -6.65 -51.20
C GLY A 146 -22.04 -5.54 -50.14
N LEU A 147 -21.41 -4.39 -50.46
CA LEU A 147 -21.19 -3.28 -49.51
C LEU A 147 -22.04 -2.04 -49.81
N SER A 148 -22.67 -1.94 -50.97
CA SER A 148 -23.49 -0.75 -51.31
C SER A 148 -24.90 -0.80 -50.75
N GLU A 149 -25.38 -1.98 -50.35
CA GLU A 149 -26.74 -2.14 -49.83
C GLU A 149 -26.70 -2.78 -48.44
N PHE A 150 -26.35 -1.95 -47.46
CA PHE A 150 -26.46 -2.33 -46.05
C PHE A 150 -27.93 -2.34 -45.67
N GLN A 151 -28.52 -3.52 -45.61
CA GLN A 151 -29.87 -3.67 -45.08
C GLN A 151 -29.79 -3.43 -43.57
N PRO A 152 -30.45 -2.39 -43.01
CA PRO A 152 -30.42 -2.17 -41.57
C PRO A 152 -31.07 -3.38 -40.89
N PRO A 153 -30.51 -3.87 -39.77
CA PRO A 153 -31.11 -4.96 -39.02
C PRO A 153 -32.53 -4.54 -38.60
N SER A 154 -33.52 -5.40 -38.83
CA SER A 154 -34.92 -5.16 -38.47
C SER A 154 -35.17 -5.01 -36.96
N GLY A 155 -34.13 -5.17 -36.13
CA GLY A 155 -34.18 -5.01 -34.69
C GLY A 155 -32.96 -4.27 -34.16
N SER A 156 -33.21 -3.28 -33.29
CA SER A 156 -32.17 -2.57 -32.55
C SER A 156 -31.85 -3.34 -31.27
N ILE A 157 -30.67 -3.96 -31.23
CA ILE A 157 -30.11 -4.51 -29.99
C ILE A 157 -29.62 -3.33 -29.15
N THR A 158 -30.20 -3.13 -27.97
CA THR A 158 -29.74 -2.07 -27.05
C THR A 158 -28.64 -2.61 -26.13
N ALA A 159 -27.72 -1.76 -25.68
CA ALA A 159 -26.60 -2.16 -24.82
C ALA A 159 -27.04 -2.91 -23.54
N GLY A 160 -28.29 -2.74 -23.10
CA GLY A 160 -28.88 -3.50 -21.99
C GLY A 160 -29.14 -4.98 -22.28
N GLU A 161 -29.38 -5.39 -23.53
CA GLU A 161 -29.59 -6.81 -23.91
C GLU A 161 -28.29 -7.61 -23.94
N LEU A 162 -27.17 -6.98 -24.33
CA LEU A 162 -25.86 -7.65 -24.36
C LEU A 162 -25.27 -7.91 -22.97
N GLN A 163 -25.74 -7.18 -21.96
CA GLN A 163 -25.21 -7.27 -20.59
C GLN A 163 -25.79 -8.46 -19.80
N MET A 164 -26.87 -9.06 -20.28
CA MET A 164 -27.51 -10.22 -19.65
C MET A 164 -27.18 -11.47 -20.47
N GLY A 165 -26.00 -12.05 -20.22
CA GLY A 165 -25.62 -13.32 -20.81
C GLY A 165 -26.74 -14.36 -20.65
N GLN A 166 -27.13 -14.98 -21.76
CA GLN A 166 -28.14 -16.04 -21.80
C GLN A 166 -27.69 -17.22 -20.93
N ARG A 167 -28.01 -17.18 -19.63
CA ARG A 167 -27.92 -18.32 -18.74
C ARG A 167 -29.06 -19.27 -19.12
N LYS A 168 -28.71 -20.27 -19.93
CA LYS A 168 -29.57 -21.42 -20.21
C LYS A 168 -30.22 -21.92 -18.92
N GLU A 169 -31.52 -21.98 -19.02
CA GLU A 169 -32.50 -22.56 -18.10
C GLU A 169 -32.11 -24.01 -17.74
N LYS A 170 -31.35 -24.19 -16.65
CA LYS A 170 -31.05 -25.52 -16.10
C LYS A 170 -31.02 -25.60 -14.57
N THR A 171 -31.59 -24.61 -13.87
CA THR A 171 -31.68 -24.61 -12.40
C THR A 171 -33.08 -24.19 -11.93
N ARG A 172 -34.13 -24.86 -12.45
CA ARG A 172 -35.49 -24.81 -11.88
C ARG A 172 -36.06 -26.18 -11.49
N ARG A 173 -35.22 -27.23 -11.42
CA ARG A 173 -35.63 -28.57 -10.97
C ARG A 173 -35.07 -29.00 -9.60
N SER A 174 -34.36 -28.12 -8.90
CA SER A 174 -33.69 -28.50 -7.64
C SER A 174 -34.24 -27.82 -6.38
N LEU A 175 -35.36 -27.09 -6.47
CA LEU A 175 -35.96 -26.40 -5.31
C LEU A 175 -37.41 -26.80 -5.02
N GLU A 176 -37.97 -27.79 -5.72
CA GLU A 176 -39.30 -28.35 -5.40
C GLU A 176 -39.24 -29.57 -4.47
N ASN A 177 -38.05 -29.99 -4.03
CA ASN A 177 -37.87 -31.12 -3.11
C ASN A 177 -37.37 -30.66 -1.74
N TYR A 178 -37.99 -29.65 -1.15
CA TYR A 178 -37.99 -29.42 0.31
C TYR A 178 -39.16 -28.50 0.67
N GLN A 179 -40.36 -29.09 0.74
CA GLN A 179 -41.44 -28.60 1.59
C GLN A 179 -42.28 -29.77 2.07
#